data_AF-A0A2D6Q0F9-F1
#
_entry.id   AF-A0A2D6Q0F9-F1
#
_cell.length_a   1.000
_cell.length_b   1.000
_cell.length_c   1.000
_cell.angle_alpha   90.00
_cell.angle_beta   90.00
_cell.angle_gamma   90.00
#
_symmetry.space_group_name_H-M   'P 1'
#
loop_
_entity.id
_entity.type
_entity.pdbx_description
1 polymer ?
#
loop_
_entity_poly.entity_id
_entity_poly.type
_entity_poly.pdbx_seq_one_letter_code
_entity_poly.pdbx_strand_id
1 'polypeptide(L)'
;MQFLLVYIREAHPSDERRGRGRGRGRGPEVKQPKTFEERTEVASECVENLKLSMPAVIDNMKNTAGTAYAGFPDRLFLVDKKGKIAYAGARGPRGFSPEKLEDSIKAVLKNKGVAPRKSTKNKKSQGRGN
;
A
#
# COMPACT_ATOMS: atom_id res chain seq x y z
N MET A 1 10.93 1.86 -15.79
CA MET A 1 9.84 1.82 -14.79
C MET A 1 10.49 1.86 -13.42
N GLN A 2 9.85 2.48 -12.43
CA GLN A 2 10.45 2.68 -11.11
C GLN A 2 9.51 2.12 -10.05
N PHE A 3 10.09 1.60 -8.97
CA PHE A 3 9.38 1.13 -7.79
C PHE A 3 9.86 1.95 -6.59
N LEU A 4 8.95 2.24 -5.68
CA LEU A 4 9.20 3.01 -4.48
C LEU A 4 8.37 2.40 -3.34
N LEU A 5 9.03 2.06 -2.24
CA LEU A 5 8.35 1.73 -1.00
C LEU A 5 8.11 3.02 -0.19
N VAL A 6 6.89 3.21 0.30
CA VAL A 6 6.59 4.24 1.29
C VAL A 6 6.34 3.56 2.63
N TYR A 7 7.28 3.69 3.55
CA TYR A 7 7.18 3.15 4.89
C TYR A 7 6.20 3.98 5.72
N ILE A 8 5.13 3.35 6.23
CA ILE A 8 4.08 3.98 7.04
C ILE A 8 4.09 3.43 8.46
N ARG A 9 3.21 3.95 9.33
CA ARG A 9 3.05 3.46 10.71
C ARG A 9 2.86 1.93 10.81
N GLU A 10 3.39 1.33 11.88
CA GLU A 10 3.20 -0.08 12.20
C GLU A 10 1.74 -0.53 12.19
N ALA A 11 1.50 -1.66 11.52
CA ALA A 11 0.20 -2.32 11.53
C ALA A 11 -0.11 -3.00 12.88
N HIS A 12 0.94 -3.50 13.54
CA HIS A 12 0.85 -4.31 14.75
C HIS A 12 1.96 -3.97 15.76
N PRO A 13 1.98 -2.73 16.28
CA PRO A 13 3.01 -2.32 17.23
C PRO A 13 2.89 -3.08 18.57
N SER A 14 4.03 -3.49 19.12
CA SER A 14 4.14 -4.38 20.29
C SER A 14 3.61 -3.77 21.58
N ASP A 15 3.63 -2.44 21.69
CA ASP A 15 3.08 -1.68 22.80
C ASP A 15 1.54 -1.54 22.75
N GLU A 16 0.91 -1.81 21.60
CA GLU A 16 -0.53 -1.84 21.44
C GLU A 16 -1.13 -3.25 21.59
N ARG A 17 -2.38 -3.34 22.06
CA ARG A 17 -3.11 -4.61 22.26
C ARG A 17 -3.09 -5.54 21.03
N ARG A 18 -3.07 -4.97 19.82
CA ARG A 18 -3.09 -5.74 18.55
C ARG A 18 -1.73 -6.31 18.14
N GLY A 19 -0.62 -5.82 18.70
CA GLY A 19 0.73 -6.34 18.45
C GLY A 19 1.28 -7.24 19.56
N ARG A 20 0.75 -7.16 20.78
CA ARG A 20 1.17 -8.02 21.91
C ARG A 20 1.09 -9.51 21.57
N GLY A 21 2.19 -10.22 21.80
CA GLY A 21 2.28 -11.69 21.63
C GLY A 21 2.60 -12.18 20.21
N ARG A 22 2.92 -11.29 19.26
CA ARG A 22 3.33 -11.70 17.90
C ARG A 22 4.78 -12.18 17.78
N GLY A 23 5.62 -11.92 18.81
CA GLY A 23 7.03 -12.32 18.85
C GLY A 23 7.31 -13.84 18.80
N ARG A 24 6.28 -14.69 18.85
CA ARG A 24 6.40 -16.14 18.60
C ARG A 24 6.01 -16.49 17.16
N GLY A 25 6.88 -16.14 16.21
CA GLY A 25 6.84 -16.63 14.82
C GLY A 25 5.97 -15.85 13.83
N ARG A 26 5.57 -14.58 14.12
CA ARG A 26 4.69 -13.79 13.25
C ARG A 26 5.22 -12.40 12.84
N GLY A 27 6.53 -12.17 12.94
CA GLY A 27 7.21 -10.94 12.52
C GLY A 27 8.03 -10.28 13.64
N PRO A 28 8.79 -9.21 13.34
CA PRO A 28 9.58 -8.48 14.33
C PRO A 28 8.69 -7.78 15.36
N GLU A 29 9.15 -7.74 16.61
CA GLU A 29 8.43 -7.10 17.71
C GLU A 29 8.85 -5.63 17.83
N VAL A 30 8.13 -4.75 17.13
CA VAL A 30 8.46 -3.33 17.00
C VAL A 30 7.42 -2.48 17.72
N LYS A 31 7.83 -1.46 18.48
CA LYS A 31 6.91 -0.46 19.07
C LYS A 31 6.46 0.55 18.02
N GLN A 32 5.33 1.22 18.24
CA GLN A 32 4.93 2.31 17.35
C GLN A 32 5.93 3.49 17.48
N PRO A 33 6.61 3.92 16.39
CA PRO A 33 7.48 5.09 16.47
C PRO A 33 6.71 6.35 16.85
N LYS A 34 7.26 7.14 17.75
CA LYS A 34 6.74 8.42 18.26
C LYS A 34 7.48 9.61 17.67
N THR A 35 8.70 9.41 17.18
CA THR A 35 9.48 10.42 16.45
C THR A 35 9.81 9.98 15.03
N PHE A 36 10.28 10.91 14.20
CA PHE A 36 10.68 10.60 12.83
C PHE A 36 11.97 9.79 12.79
N GLU A 37 12.87 10.05 13.73
CA GLU A 37 14.13 9.34 13.93
C GLU A 37 13.86 7.87 14.26
N GLU A 38 13.00 7.60 15.26
CA GLU A 38 12.58 6.24 15.60
C GLU A 38 11.92 5.54 14.40
N ARG A 39 11.11 6.25 13.61
CA ARG A 39 10.50 5.68 12.40
C ARG A 39 11.55 5.35 11.35
N THR A 40 12.59 6.17 11.25
CA THR A 40 13.70 5.97 10.31
C THR A 40 14.50 4.73 10.68
N GLU A 41 14.80 4.54 11.96
CA GLU A 41 15.52 3.35 12.45
C GLU A 41 14.74 2.08 12.12
N VAL A 42 13.46 2.03 12.49
CA VAL A 42 12.60 0.86 12.20
C VAL A 42 12.44 0.63 10.70
N ALA A 43 12.24 1.68 9.90
CA ALA A 43 12.13 1.56 8.45
C ALA A 43 13.43 1.00 7.83
N SER A 44 14.58 1.42 8.34
CA SER A 44 15.90 0.95 7.89
C SER A 44 16.08 -0.53 8.21
N GLU A 45 15.80 -0.95 9.45
CA GLU A 45 15.81 -2.35 9.84
C GLU A 45 14.86 -3.21 8.98
N CYS A 46 13.67 -2.70 8.66
CA CYS A 46 12.72 -3.40 7.80
C CYS A 46 13.29 -3.62 6.38
N VAL A 47 13.85 -2.57 5.78
CA VAL A 47 14.46 -2.63 4.44
C VAL A 47 15.63 -3.61 4.41
N GLU A 48 16.49 -3.59 5.43
CA GLU A 48 17.64 -4.49 5.56
C GLU A 48 17.20 -5.94 5.75
N ASN A 49 16.28 -6.20 6.70
CA ASN A 49 15.80 -7.54 7.01
C ASN A 49 15.06 -8.19 5.83
N LEU A 50 14.28 -7.40 5.08
CA LEU A 50 13.59 -7.85 3.87
C LEU A 50 14.47 -7.85 2.62
N LYS A 51 15.72 -7.38 2.71
CA LYS A 51 16.69 -7.27 1.62
C LYS A 51 16.11 -6.54 0.41
N LEU A 52 15.38 -5.45 0.65
CA LEU A 52 14.72 -4.71 -0.42
C LEU A 52 15.76 -3.95 -1.24
N SER A 53 15.75 -4.17 -2.55
CA SER A 53 16.63 -3.48 -3.50
C SER A 53 16.02 -2.18 -4.05
N MET A 54 14.75 -1.91 -3.75
CA MET A 54 14.05 -0.73 -4.23
C MET A 54 14.23 0.45 -3.25
N PRO A 55 14.25 1.70 -3.75
CA PRO A 55 14.24 2.88 -2.89
C PRO A 55 13.07 2.84 -1.91
N ALA A 56 13.33 3.20 -0.66
CA ALA A 56 12.34 3.39 0.38
C ALA A 56 12.35 4.84 0.85
N VAL A 57 11.17 5.40 1.05
CA VAL A 57 10.95 6.71 1.69
C VAL A 57 10.04 6.52 2.88
N ILE A 58 10.12 7.43 3.84
CA ILE A 58 9.41 7.32 5.11
C ILE A 58 8.29 8.35 5.13
N ASP A 59 7.07 7.91 5.42
CA ASP A 59 5.94 8.82 5.62
C ASP A 59 6.19 9.69 6.85
N ASN A 60 5.73 10.93 6.81
CA ASN A 60 5.92 11.85 7.92
C ASN A 60 5.11 11.40 9.16
N MET A 61 5.43 11.95 10.33
CA MET A 61 4.75 11.59 11.58
C MET A 61 3.25 11.93 11.60
N LYS A 62 2.79 12.83 10.71
CA LYS A 62 1.36 13.12 10.49
C LYS A 62 0.66 12.06 9.63
N ASN A 63 1.38 11.04 9.15
CA ASN A 63 0.91 9.97 8.28
C ASN A 63 0.22 10.51 7.01
N THR A 64 0.76 11.58 6.43
CA THR A 64 0.11 12.28 5.31
C THR A 64 -0.05 11.38 4.09
N ALA A 65 1.01 10.66 3.69
CA ALA A 65 0.94 9.76 2.53
C ALA A 65 0.06 8.54 2.83
N GLY A 66 0.22 7.91 4.00
CA GLY A 66 -0.57 6.77 4.43
C GLY A 66 -2.07 7.09 4.50
N THR A 67 -2.44 8.31 4.88
CA THR A 67 -3.83 8.78 4.89
C THR A 67 -4.33 9.06 3.47
N ALA A 68 -3.58 9.85 2.68
CA ALA A 68 -3.97 10.24 1.32
C ALA A 68 -4.20 9.04 0.39
N TYR A 69 -3.40 7.99 0.55
CA TYR A 69 -3.49 6.77 -0.25
C TYR A 69 -4.26 5.63 0.45
N ALA A 70 -4.79 5.86 1.65
CA ALA A 70 -5.36 4.84 2.53
C ALA A 70 -4.49 3.56 2.56
N GLY A 71 -3.20 3.76 2.79
CA GLY A 71 -2.15 2.75 2.66
C GLY A 71 -2.12 1.68 3.75
N PHE A 72 -2.88 1.86 4.84
CA PHE A 72 -2.88 0.92 5.96
C PHE A 72 -3.73 -0.35 5.70
N PRO A 73 -3.27 -1.55 6.07
CA PRO A 73 -1.96 -1.85 6.67
C PRO A 73 -0.84 -1.89 5.63
N ASP A 74 -1.17 -2.26 4.40
CA ASP A 74 -0.33 -2.19 3.21
C ASP A 74 -1.23 -1.91 1.99
N ARG A 75 -0.63 -1.40 0.90
CA ARG A 75 -1.34 -1.16 -0.36
C ARG A 75 -0.40 -0.96 -1.55
N LEU A 76 -0.81 -1.46 -2.70
CA LEU A 76 -0.10 -1.29 -3.98
C LEU A 76 -0.80 -0.27 -4.88
N PHE A 77 -0.02 0.59 -5.53
CA PHE A 77 -0.48 1.55 -6.52
C PHE A 77 0.37 1.50 -7.78
N LEU A 78 -0.24 1.83 -8.92
CA LEU A 78 0.47 2.16 -10.16
C LEU A 78 0.13 3.58 -10.54
N VAL A 79 1.15 4.41 -10.71
CA VAL A 79 1.03 5.76 -11.26
C VAL A 79 1.54 5.74 -12.70
N ASP A 80 0.75 6.23 -13.64
CA ASP A 80 1.12 6.29 -15.05
C ASP A 80 2.07 7.46 -15.36
N LYS A 81 2.53 7.53 -16.61
CA LYS A 81 3.44 8.60 -17.07
C LYS A 81 2.84 10.01 -17.01
N LYS A 82 1.52 10.14 -16.86
CA LYS A 82 0.80 11.41 -16.72
C LYS A 82 0.52 11.75 -15.26
N GLY A 83 1.08 11.01 -14.31
CA GLY A 83 0.88 11.21 -12.88
C GLY A 83 -0.49 10.75 -12.38
N LYS A 84 -1.22 9.93 -13.14
CA LYS A 84 -2.55 9.43 -12.74
C LYS A 84 -2.46 8.03 -12.15
N ILE A 85 -3.30 7.74 -11.17
CA ILE A 85 -3.44 6.38 -10.63
C ILE A 85 -4.07 5.49 -11.72
N ALA A 86 -3.28 4.59 -12.27
CA ALA A 86 -3.71 3.58 -13.23
C ALA A 86 -4.17 2.28 -12.54
N TYR A 87 -3.69 2.02 -11.32
CA TYR A 87 -4.14 0.92 -10.48
C TYR A 87 -4.08 1.31 -9.01
N ALA A 88 -5.14 0.98 -8.27
CA ALA A 88 -5.20 1.07 -6.81
C ALA A 88 -5.64 -0.28 -6.27
N GLY A 89 -4.73 -0.98 -5.58
CA GLY A 89 -5.04 -2.26 -4.94
C GLY A 89 -6.09 -2.12 -3.85
N ALA A 90 -6.70 -3.24 -3.45
CA ALA A 90 -7.51 -3.29 -2.25
C ALA A 90 -6.61 -3.17 -1.00
N ARG A 91 -7.22 -2.88 0.16
CA ARG A 91 -6.46 -2.75 1.42
C ARG A 91 -5.92 -4.11 1.87
N GLY A 92 -4.71 -4.10 2.41
CA GLY A 92 -4.03 -5.27 2.95
C GLY A 92 -4.67 -5.94 4.16
N PRO A 93 -4.16 -7.14 4.52
CA PRO A 93 -3.18 -7.91 3.74
C PRO A 93 -3.84 -8.67 2.58
N ARG A 94 -5.14 -8.97 2.66
CA ARG A 94 -5.88 -9.74 1.63
C ARG A 94 -5.97 -9.04 0.27
N GLY A 95 -5.84 -7.72 0.24
CA GLY A 95 -5.86 -6.92 -0.98
C GLY A 95 -4.51 -6.72 -1.64
N PHE A 96 -3.41 -7.12 -0.98
CA PHE A 96 -2.06 -7.00 -1.52
C PHE A 96 -1.81 -8.12 -2.53
N SER A 97 -1.79 -7.79 -3.81
CA SER A 97 -1.52 -8.75 -4.89
C SER A 97 -0.55 -8.15 -5.90
N PRO A 98 0.72 -8.57 -5.85
CA PRO A 98 1.72 -8.24 -6.86
C PRO A 98 1.32 -8.68 -8.26
N GLU A 99 0.59 -9.79 -8.40
CA GLU A 99 0.15 -10.33 -9.69
C GLU A 99 -0.82 -9.36 -10.39
N LYS A 100 -1.80 -8.84 -9.65
CA LYS A 100 -2.74 -7.82 -10.18
C LYS A 100 -2.05 -6.51 -10.54
N LEU A 101 -1.01 -6.14 -9.78
CA LEU A 101 -0.17 -4.99 -10.11
C LEU A 101 0.61 -5.24 -11.40
N GLU A 102 1.21 -6.43 -11.56
CA GLU A 102 1.94 -6.84 -12.76
C GLU A 102 1.03 -6.83 -14.01
N ASP A 103 -0.17 -7.37 -13.91
CA ASP A 103 -1.17 -7.33 -14.98
C ASP A 103 -1.52 -5.89 -15.37
N SER A 104 -1.68 -5.01 -14.37
CA SER A 104 -1.97 -3.60 -14.59
C SER A 104 -0.79 -2.87 -15.26
N ILE A 105 0.44 -3.19 -14.86
CA ILE A 105 1.67 -2.71 -15.50
C ILE A 105 1.70 -3.12 -16.98
N LYS A 106 1.49 -4.42 -17.27
CA LYS A 106 1.46 -4.95 -18.64
C LYS A 106 0.38 -4.25 -19.47
N ALA A 107 -0.80 -4.03 -18.90
CA ALA A 107 -1.89 -3.31 -19.56
C ALA A 107 -1.52 -1.86 -19.89
N VAL A 108 -0.93 -1.10 -18.96
CA VAL A 108 -0.50 0.28 -19.19
C VAL A 108 0.62 0.35 -20.24
N LEU A 109 1.56 -0.59 -20.24
CA LEU A 109 2.63 -0.65 -21.23
C LEU A 109 2.13 -1.00 -22.63
N LYS A 110 1.14 -1.89 -22.75
CA LYS A 110 0.45 -2.21 -24.01
C LYS A 110 -0.44 -1.04 -24.49
N ASN A 111 -1.12 -0.36 -23.57
CA ASN A 111 -2.02 0.75 -23.85
C ASN A 111 -1.32 2.10 -24.07
N LYS A 112 -0.04 2.12 -24.47
CA LYS A 112 0.61 3.32 -25.03
C LYS A 112 -0.12 3.91 -26.25
N GLY A 113 -1.25 3.34 -26.69
CA GLY A 113 -2.14 3.86 -27.74
C GLY A 113 -3.56 4.29 -27.34
N VAL A 114 -4.09 4.10 -26.12
CA VAL A 114 -5.50 4.48 -25.83
C VAL A 114 -5.73 4.93 -24.38
N ALA A 115 -6.34 6.10 -24.22
CA ALA A 115 -6.70 6.72 -22.93
C ALA A 115 -7.70 5.88 -22.11
N PRO A 116 -7.70 5.97 -20.76
CA PRO A 116 -8.50 5.08 -19.94
C PRO A 116 -9.99 5.42 -20.00
N ARG A 117 -10.81 4.40 -20.29
CA ARG A 117 -12.28 4.45 -20.15
C ARG A 117 -12.65 4.50 -18.67
N LYS A 118 -13.55 5.44 -18.31
CA LYS A 118 -14.23 5.47 -17.00
C LYS A 118 -15.11 4.22 -16.85
N SER A 119 -14.98 3.49 -15.75
CA SER A 119 -15.88 2.37 -15.43
C SER A 119 -17.17 2.87 -14.78
N THR A 120 -18.25 2.53 -15.48
CA THR A 120 -19.58 2.08 -15.03
C THR A 120 -20.45 2.98 -14.14
N LYS A 121 -21.43 3.61 -14.80
CA LYS A 121 -22.73 3.99 -14.21
C LYS A 121 -23.40 2.75 -13.59
N ASN A 122 -23.84 2.87 -12.35
CA ASN A 122 -24.72 1.88 -11.71
C ASN A 122 -26.11 1.96 -12.35
N LYS A 123 -26.59 0.86 -12.95
CA LYS A 123 -27.94 0.75 -13.52
C LYS A 123 -28.92 0.47 -12.38
N LYS A 124 -29.90 1.37 -12.20
CA LYS A 124 -31.14 1.09 -11.46
C LYS A 124 -31.84 -0.11 -12.11
N SER A 125 -32.32 -1.07 -11.32
CA SER A 125 -33.41 -1.96 -11.72
C SER A 125 -34.55 -1.84 -10.72
N GLN A 126 -35.70 -1.43 -11.25
CA GLN A 126 -37.00 -1.33 -10.61
C GLN A 126 -37.60 -2.71 -10.30
N GLY A 127 -38.32 -2.81 -9.18
CA GLY A 127 -39.71 -3.25 -9.09
C GLY A 127 -40.11 -4.70 -9.40
N ARG A 128 -40.74 -5.35 -8.40
CA ARG A 128 -41.87 -6.30 -8.43
C ARG A 128 -42.29 -6.43 -6.94
N GLY A 129 -43.48 -6.07 -6.46
CA GLY A 129 -44.79 -6.27 -7.06
C GLY A 129 -45.28 -7.68 -6.73
N ASN A 130 -45.72 -7.90 -5.48
CA ASN A 130 -46.97 -8.56 -5.14
C ASN A 130 -47.32 -8.24 -3.69
#